data_AF-A0A086D4D7-F1
#
_entry.id   AF-A0A086D4D7-F1
#
_cell.length_a   1.000
_cell.length_b   1.000
_cell.length_c   1.000
_cell.angle_alpha   90.00
_cell.angle_beta   90.00
_cell.angle_gamma   90.00
#
_symmetry.space_group_name_H-M   'P 1'
#
loop_
_entity.id
_entity.type
_entity.pdbx_description
1 polymer ?
#
loop_
_entity_poly.entity_id
_entity_poly.type
_entity_poly.pdbx_seq_one_letter_code
_entity_poly.pdbx_strand_id
1 'polypeptide(L)'
;MDRDAVRAVWPGLADPAHDSQRLFRQILGAMSEPGTLATLAVPAPPQTSPSDALGAALWGVVLTLCDLETRVWVAADLDSPALRQALTFHTGARITDDPASADFALLTHDAFDPEMPFALGSDTYPDRGTTLLVAVERLENDSNEARGDNNSWRLSGPGIADSRLLDIGDSPGCRRLMSRLGANRTSFPQGLDMIFGCGARLAAVPRSTRVTRADAKEVN
;
A
#
# COMPACT_ATOMS: atom_id res chain seq x y z
N MET A 1 30.06 -12.18 20.63
CA MET A 1 28.73 -11.81 21.15
C MET A 1 28.72 -10.29 21.21
N ASP A 2 28.31 -9.67 20.12
CA ASP A 2 28.23 -8.21 20.02
C ASP A 2 26.96 -7.74 20.74
N ARG A 3 27.14 -6.92 21.76
CA ARG A 3 26.09 -6.45 22.67
C ARG A 3 25.54 -5.07 22.30
N ASP A 4 25.97 -4.50 21.17
CA ASP A 4 25.60 -3.14 20.75
C ASP A 4 24.87 -3.07 19.39
N ALA A 5 24.14 -4.12 19.00
CA ALA A 5 23.05 -3.95 18.06
C ALA A 5 21.92 -3.21 18.80
N VAL A 6 21.98 -1.88 18.81
CA VAL A 6 20.88 -1.01 19.26
C VAL A 6 19.61 -1.54 18.58
N ARG A 7 18.74 -2.14 19.39
CA ARG A 7 17.46 -2.70 18.97
C ARG A 7 16.69 -1.57 18.31
N ALA A 8 16.65 -1.53 16.97
CA ALA A 8 15.98 -0.46 16.25
C ALA A 8 14.51 -0.43 16.68
N VAL A 9 14.13 0.55 17.49
CA VAL A 9 12.80 0.62 18.09
C VAL A 9 11.86 1.25 17.06
N TRP A 10 10.90 0.46 16.60
CA TRP A 10 9.81 0.95 15.77
C TRP A 10 8.85 1.77 16.65
N PRO A 11 8.52 3.01 16.27
CA PRO A 11 7.72 3.89 17.11
C PRO A 11 6.23 3.52 17.07
N GLY A 12 5.53 3.68 18.19
CA GLY A 12 4.07 3.64 18.23
C GLY A 12 3.45 5.02 17.99
N LEU A 13 2.12 5.09 18.07
CA LEU A 13 1.40 6.36 18.09
C LEU A 13 1.63 7.10 19.41
N ALA A 14 1.73 8.43 19.36
CA ALA A 14 2.00 9.24 20.54
C ALA A 14 0.75 9.39 21.42
N ASP A 15 -0.41 9.58 20.79
CA ASP A 15 -1.72 9.55 21.40
C ASP A 15 -2.58 8.52 20.66
N PRO A 16 -2.56 7.23 21.06
CA PRO A 16 -3.19 6.16 20.28
C PRO A 16 -4.65 6.39 19.92
N ALA A 17 -5.45 7.00 20.81
CA ALA A 17 -6.86 7.22 20.54
C ALA A 17 -7.08 8.31 19.46
N HIS A 18 -6.45 9.47 19.63
CA HIS A 18 -6.63 10.59 18.72
C HIS A 18 -5.87 10.39 17.40
N ASP A 19 -4.68 9.80 17.47
CA ASP A 19 -3.88 9.47 16.29
C ASP A 19 -4.57 8.42 15.43
N SER A 20 -5.00 7.28 15.99
CA SER A 20 -5.69 6.25 15.20
C SER A 20 -6.96 6.78 14.55
N GLN A 21 -7.77 7.59 15.26
CA GLN A 21 -8.98 8.16 14.68
C GLN A 21 -8.67 9.13 13.54
N ARG A 22 -7.63 9.97 13.68
CA ARG A 22 -7.19 10.90 12.62
C ARG A 22 -6.70 10.14 11.41
N LEU A 23 -5.79 9.18 11.62
CA LEU A 23 -5.21 8.36 10.56
C LEU A 23 -6.29 7.55 9.85
N PHE A 24 -7.22 6.95 10.59
CA PHE A 24 -8.34 6.19 10.01
C PHE A 24 -9.15 7.05 9.05
N ARG A 25 -9.48 8.29 9.41
CA ARG A 25 -10.18 9.22 8.51
C ARG A 25 -9.35 9.57 7.26
N GLN A 26 -8.05 9.75 7.40
CA GLN A 26 -7.17 10.04 6.24
C GLN A 26 -7.09 8.83 5.30
N ILE A 27 -6.96 7.62 5.85
CA ILE A 27 -6.91 6.38 5.07
C ILE A 27 -8.26 6.12 4.39
N LEU A 28 -9.36 6.28 5.13
CA LEU A 28 -10.71 6.15 4.58
C LEU A 28 -10.97 7.18 3.47
N GLY A 29 -10.49 8.42 3.63
CA GLY A 29 -10.54 9.43 2.59
C GLY A 29 -9.79 9.01 1.33
N ALA A 30 -8.54 8.53 1.48
CA ALA A 30 -7.74 8.04 0.35
C ALA A 30 -8.37 6.84 -0.37
N MET A 31 -9.03 5.93 0.37
CA MET A 31 -9.78 4.81 -0.18
C MET A 31 -11.08 5.26 -0.87
N SER A 32 -11.77 6.25 -0.32
CA SER A 32 -13.05 6.76 -0.85
C SER A 32 -12.89 7.70 -2.03
N GLU A 33 -11.71 8.31 -2.19
CA GLU A 33 -11.33 9.16 -3.31
C GLU A 33 -10.04 8.63 -3.97
N PRO A 34 -10.12 7.52 -4.73
CA PRO A 34 -8.93 6.77 -5.15
C PRO A 34 -7.90 7.59 -5.93
N GLY A 35 -6.63 7.51 -5.53
CA GLY A 35 -5.52 8.26 -6.12
C GLY A 35 -5.35 9.70 -5.63
N THR A 36 -6.13 10.18 -4.64
CA THR A 36 -5.72 11.41 -3.92
C THR A 36 -4.47 11.14 -3.08
N LEU A 37 -3.58 12.13 -2.99
CA LEU A 37 -2.41 12.05 -2.12
C LEU A 37 -2.74 12.58 -0.73
N ALA A 38 -2.52 11.76 0.29
CA ALA A 38 -2.53 12.16 1.69
C ALA A 38 -1.11 12.15 2.25
N THR A 39 -0.82 13.02 3.23
CA THR A 39 0.40 12.94 4.02
C THR A 39 0.04 12.58 5.45
N LEU A 40 0.59 11.48 5.96
CA LEU A 40 0.34 11.01 7.32
C LEU A 40 1.41 11.57 8.26
N ALA A 41 0.96 12.26 9.30
CA ALA A 41 1.82 12.73 10.38
C ALA A 41 1.96 11.63 11.43
N VAL A 42 2.96 10.77 11.26
CA VAL A 42 3.33 9.70 12.19
C VAL A 42 4.85 9.63 12.33
N PRO A 43 5.36 9.16 13.49
CA PRO A 43 6.79 8.92 13.64
C PRO A 43 7.30 7.94 12.57
N ALA A 44 8.37 8.32 11.88
CA ALA A 44 8.98 7.44 10.89
C ALA A 44 9.68 6.26 11.59
N PRO A 45 9.55 5.04 11.06
CA PRO A 45 10.35 3.91 11.53
C PRO A 45 11.85 4.14 11.27
N PRO A 46 12.74 3.41 11.96
CA PRO A 46 14.18 3.49 11.74
C PRO A 46 14.55 3.32 10.25
N GLN A 47 15.60 4.03 9.78
CA GLN A 47 16.13 3.96 8.40
C GLN A 47 17.56 3.37 8.39
N THR A 48 17.74 2.24 9.05
CA THR A 48 18.98 1.50 9.23
C THR A 48 19.27 0.35 8.22
N SER A 49 18.34 -0.02 7.32
CA SER A 49 18.39 -1.21 6.44
C SER A 49 17.45 -1.09 5.21
N PRO A 50 17.66 -1.85 4.11
CA PRO A 50 16.73 -1.91 2.97
C PRO A 50 15.28 -2.27 3.33
N SER A 51 15.08 -2.98 4.45
CA SER A 51 13.77 -3.27 5.06
C SER A 51 12.97 -2.03 5.46
N ASP A 52 13.56 -0.83 5.34
CA ASP A 52 12.98 0.44 5.76
C ASP A 52 12.27 1.16 4.60
N ALA A 53 12.13 0.48 3.47
CA ALA A 53 11.33 0.92 2.34
C ALA A 53 9.85 1.14 2.69
N LEU A 54 9.32 0.51 3.75
CA LEU A 54 7.92 0.64 4.17
C LEU A 54 7.48 2.11 4.38
N GLY A 55 8.38 2.93 4.93
CA GLY A 55 8.12 4.35 5.18
C GLY A 55 7.09 4.65 6.29
N ALA A 56 6.97 5.92 6.65
CA ALA A 56 6.09 6.38 7.72
C ALA A 56 4.59 6.15 7.39
N ALA A 57 4.19 6.37 6.14
CA ALA A 57 2.79 6.26 5.74
C ALA A 57 2.23 4.86 5.95
N LEU A 58 2.88 3.83 5.40
CA LEU A 58 2.39 2.45 5.53
C LEU A 58 2.52 1.94 6.96
N TRP A 59 3.54 2.37 7.71
CA TRP A 59 3.60 2.09 9.13
C TRP A 59 2.41 2.70 9.90
N GLY A 60 2.02 3.93 9.58
CA GLY A 60 0.81 4.54 10.12
C GLY A 60 -0.47 3.76 9.76
N VAL A 61 -0.56 3.20 8.56
CA VAL A 61 -1.67 2.32 8.16
C VAL A 61 -1.70 1.05 9.01
N VAL A 62 -0.55 0.39 9.19
CA VAL A 62 -0.42 -0.81 10.04
C VAL A 62 -0.89 -0.52 11.47
N LEU A 63 -0.39 0.56 12.08
CA LEU A 63 -0.78 0.97 13.44
C LEU A 63 -2.27 1.31 13.59
N THR A 64 -2.96 1.61 12.48
CA THR A 64 -4.36 2.04 12.49
C THR A 64 -5.33 0.90 12.16
N LEU A 65 -4.95 0.01 11.23
CA LEU A 65 -5.87 -0.99 10.65
C LEU A 65 -5.57 -2.43 11.09
N CYS A 66 -4.36 -2.72 11.55
CA CYS A 66 -4.02 -4.07 12.01
C CYS A 66 -4.32 -4.22 13.49
N ASP A 67 -4.83 -5.38 13.87
CA ASP A 67 -5.11 -5.76 15.25
C ASP A 67 -4.93 -7.29 15.46
N LEU A 68 -5.34 -7.77 16.64
CA LEU A 68 -5.27 -9.17 17.07
C LEU A 68 -6.04 -10.17 16.19
N GLU A 69 -7.00 -9.70 15.39
CA GLU A 69 -7.81 -10.51 14.48
C GLU A 69 -7.23 -10.55 13.07
N THR A 70 -6.34 -9.63 12.74
CA THR A 70 -5.70 -9.55 11.41
C THR A 70 -4.49 -10.48 11.27
N ARG A 71 -4.33 -11.01 10.05
CA ARG A 71 -3.15 -11.75 9.59
C ARG A 71 -2.35 -10.90 8.63
N VAL A 72 -1.07 -10.69 8.93
CA VAL A 72 -0.15 -9.89 8.14
C VAL A 72 0.90 -10.78 7.50
N TRP A 73 0.99 -10.75 6.17
CA TRP A 73 2.11 -11.33 5.44
C TRP A 73 3.17 -10.26 5.17
N VAL A 74 4.44 -10.62 5.27
CA VAL A 74 5.56 -9.70 5.07
C VAL A 74 6.49 -10.26 4.00
N ALA A 75 6.73 -9.49 2.94
CA ALA A 75 7.66 -9.87 1.89
C ALA A 75 9.10 -9.97 2.41
N ALA A 76 9.88 -10.85 1.80
CA ALA A 76 11.24 -11.17 2.26
C ALA A 76 12.21 -9.97 2.26
N ASP A 77 11.96 -8.96 1.43
CA ASP A 77 12.77 -7.74 1.35
C ASP A 77 12.49 -6.75 2.49
N LEU A 78 11.30 -6.82 3.10
CA LEU A 78 10.93 -6.08 4.30
C LEU A 78 11.11 -6.90 5.58
N ASP A 79 11.12 -8.22 5.48
CA ASP A 79 11.11 -9.11 6.62
C ASP A 79 12.38 -9.00 7.45
N SER A 80 12.21 -8.54 8.69
CA SER A 80 13.27 -8.43 9.67
C SER A 80 12.76 -8.79 11.07
N PRO A 81 13.63 -9.30 11.96
CA PRO A 81 13.25 -9.53 13.35
C PRO A 81 12.68 -8.29 14.04
N ALA A 82 13.18 -7.10 13.69
CA ALA A 82 12.70 -5.84 14.23
C ALA A 82 11.27 -5.51 13.77
N LEU A 83 10.98 -5.63 12.48
CA LEU A 83 9.63 -5.40 11.94
C LEU A 83 8.63 -6.43 12.49
N ARG A 84 8.98 -7.72 12.50
CA ARG A 84 8.12 -8.78 13.06
C ARG A 84 7.81 -8.51 14.53
N GLN A 85 8.82 -8.14 15.32
CA GLN A 85 8.61 -7.75 16.71
C GLN A 85 7.69 -6.53 16.85
N ALA A 86 7.90 -5.50 16.01
CA ALA A 86 7.13 -4.28 16.04
C ALA A 86 5.64 -4.52 15.70
N LEU A 87 5.36 -5.34 14.69
CA LEU A 87 4.01 -5.75 14.32
C LEU A 87 3.30 -6.40 15.51
N THR A 88 3.88 -7.47 16.07
CA THR A 88 3.26 -8.16 17.21
C THR A 88 3.12 -7.26 18.43
N PHE A 89 4.11 -6.41 18.72
CA PHE A 89 4.08 -5.54 19.90
C PHE A 89 3.03 -4.43 19.80
N HIS A 90 2.94 -3.74 18.66
CA HIS A 90 2.09 -2.56 18.52
C HIS A 90 0.65 -2.91 18.11
N THR A 91 0.44 -4.00 17.37
CA THR A 91 -0.90 -4.33 16.83
C THR A 91 -1.45 -5.64 17.40
N GLY A 92 -0.58 -6.54 17.88
CA GLY A 92 -0.99 -7.90 18.25
C GLY A 92 -1.32 -8.80 17.05
N ALA A 93 -1.14 -8.32 15.82
CA ALA A 93 -1.47 -9.06 14.61
C ALA A 93 -0.66 -10.35 14.48
N ARG A 94 -1.30 -11.36 13.89
CA ARG A 94 -0.63 -12.63 13.58
C ARG A 94 0.16 -12.48 12.30
N ILE A 95 1.43 -12.87 12.34
CA ILE A 95 2.24 -12.91 11.12
C ILE A 95 2.06 -14.26 10.46
N THR A 96 1.77 -14.27 9.16
CA THR A 96 1.58 -15.49 8.37
C THR A 96 2.63 -15.58 7.27
N ASP A 97 3.11 -16.79 6.99
CA ASP A 97 4.01 -17.06 5.87
C ASP A 97 3.22 -17.47 4.60
N ASP A 98 1.90 -17.64 4.70
CA ASP A 98 1.01 -17.98 3.58
C ASP A 98 0.28 -16.72 3.05
N PRO A 99 0.63 -16.23 1.84
CA PRO A 99 -0.03 -15.08 1.21
C PRO A 99 -1.54 -15.25 1.03
N ALA A 100 -2.03 -16.47 0.80
CA ALA A 100 -3.45 -16.73 0.58
C ALA A 100 -4.30 -16.56 1.85
N SER A 101 -3.65 -16.60 3.00
CA SER A 101 -4.27 -16.39 4.31
C SER A 101 -4.16 -14.95 4.82
N ALA A 102 -3.50 -14.05 4.09
CA ALA A 102 -3.22 -12.70 4.57
C ALA A 102 -4.44 -11.77 4.43
N ASP A 103 -4.76 -11.03 5.49
CA ASP A 103 -5.72 -9.94 5.45
C ASP A 103 -5.02 -8.65 4.96
N PHE A 104 -3.79 -8.43 5.42
CA PHE A 104 -2.87 -7.40 4.93
C PHE A 104 -1.54 -8.00 4.48
N ALA A 105 -0.94 -7.42 3.43
CA ALA A 105 0.38 -7.80 2.95
C ALA A 105 1.32 -6.59 2.86
N LEU A 106 2.49 -6.66 3.49
CA LEU A 106 3.53 -5.63 3.42
C LEU A 106 4.59 -6.03 2.40
N LEU A 107 4.84 -5.16 1.41
CA LEU A 107 5.83 -5.43 0.36
C LEU A 107 6.35 -4.15 -0.28
N THR A 108 7.51 -4.22 -0.93
CA THR A 108 7.91 -3.18 -1.88
C THR A 108 7.35 -3.47 -3.27
N HIS A 109 7.44 -2.49 -4.16
CA HIS A 109 7.10 -2.70 -5.57
C HIS A 109 7.91 -3.83 -6.23
N ASP A 110 9.17 -4.02 -5.84
CA ASP A 110 10.05 -5.01 -6.44
C ASP A 110 9.70 -6.44 -6.04
N ALA A 111 9.24 -6.63 -4.79
CA ALA A 111 8.77 -7.92 -4.30
C ALA A 111 7.41 -8.35 -4.87
N PHE A 112 6.67 -7.46 -5.56
CA PHE A 112 5.38 -7.83 -6.10
C PHE A 112 5.49 -8.75 -7.33
N ASP A 113 4.90 -9.93 -7.19
CA ASP A 113 4.70 -10.95 -8.21
C ASP A 113 3.18 -11.17 -8.41
N PRO A 114 2.65 -10.97 -9.64
CA PRO A 114 1.26 -11.23 -9.98
C PRO A 114 0.77 -12.65 -9.72
N GLU A 115 1.68 -13.63 -9.64
CA GLU A 115 1.37 -15.03 -9.36
C GLU A 115 1.19 -15.33 -7.87
N MET A 116 1.53 -14.39 -6.98
CA MET A 116 1.31 -14.58 -5.54
C MET A 116 -0.19 -14.83 -5.25
N PRO A 117 -0.51 -15.87 -4.47
CA PRO A 117 -1.87 -16.36 -4.30
C PRO A 117 -2.68 -15.55 -3.27
N PHE A 118 -2.55 -14.21 -3.25
CA PHE A 118 -3.32 -13.35 -2.34
C PHE A 118 -4.82 -13.57 -2.51
N ALA A 119 -5.56 -13.54 -1.40
CA ALA A 119 -7.01 -13.73 -1.42
C ALA A 119 -7.69 -12.57 -2.17
N LEU A 120 -8.61 -12.90 -3.08
CA LEU A 120 -9.41 -11.89 -3.81
C LEU A 120 -10.78 -11.66 -3.20
N GLY A 121 -11.09 -12.35 -2.10
CA GLY A 121 -12.44 -12.49 -1.58
C GLY A 121 -13.26 -13.47 -2.42
N SER A 122 -14.57 -13.38 -2.29
CA SER A 122 -15.54 -14.17 -3.05
C SER A 122 -16.73 -13.29 -3.45
N ASP A 123 -17.62 -13.78 -4.30
CA ASP A 123 -18.82 -13.01 -4.67
C ASP A 123 -19.70 -12.68 -3.46
N THR A 124 -19.81 -13.61 -2.50
CA THR A 124 -20.59 -13.41 -1.27
C THR A 124 -19.86 -12.56 -0.23
N TYR A 125 -18.53 -12.67 -0.17
CA TYR A 125 -17.68 -11.97 0.80
C TYR A 125 -16.50 -11.30 0.08
N PRO A 126 -16.76 -10.24 -0.72
CA PRO A 126 -15.70 -9.57 -1.45
C PRO A 126 -14.74 -8.85 -0.50
N ASP A 127 -15.23 -8.36 0.62
CA ASP A 127 -14.47 -7.70 1.70
C ASP A 127 -13.33 -8.57 2.28
N ARG A 128 -13.38 -9.89 2.10
CA ARG A 128 -12.34 -10.84 2.55
C ARG A 128 -11.16 -10.99 1.57
N GLY A 129 -10.93 -9.99 0.71
CA GLY A 129 -9.73 -9.90 -0.13
C GLY A 129 -8.56 -9.28 0.63
N THR A 130 -7.34 -9.67 0.29
CA THR A 130 -6.12 -9.10 0.86
C THR A 130 -5.96 -7.63 0.44
N THR A 131 -5.65 -6.76 1.40
CA THR A 131 -5.20 -5.39 1.13
C THR A 131 -3.67 -5.33 1.09
N LEU A 132 -3.10 -4.91 -0.04
CA LEU A 132 -1.65 -4.75 -0.17
C LEU A 132 -1.21 -3.37 0.30
N LEU A 133 -0.23 -3.31 1.20
CA LEU A 133 0.44 -2.10 1.66
C LEU A 133 1.82 -2.04 0.99
N VAL A 134 1.94 -1.22 -0.04
CA VAL A 134 3.05 -1.32 -1.00
C VAL A 134 3.93 -0.07 -0.99
N ALA A 135 5.21 -0.25 -0.66
CA ALA A 135 6.20 0.80 -0.78
C ALA A 135 6.58 0.99 -2.26
N VAL A 136 6.41 2.21 -2.78
CA VAL A 136 6.62 2.55 -4.20
C VAL A 136 7.66 3.64 -4.38
N GLU A 137 8.15 3.79 -5.61
CA GLU A 137 9.24 4.74 -5.93
C GLU A 137 8.84 6.19 -5.68
N ARG A 138 7.59 6.53 -6.01
CA ARG A 138 7.05 7.90 -5.92
C ARG A 138 5.54 7.87 -5.76
N LEU A 139 4.95 9.03 -5.45
CA LEU A 139 3.51 9.23 -5.42
C LEU A 139 3.19 10.65 -5.90
N GLU A 140 2.77 10.77 -7.14
CA GLU A 140 2.51 12.05 -7.83
C GLU A 140 1.19 11.96 -8.62
N ASN A 141 0.43 13.06 -8.69
CA ASN A 141 -0.85 13.14 -9.42
C ASN A 141 -0.73 13.91 -10.75
N ASP A 142 0.49 14.26 -11.13
CA ASP A 142 0.84 15.04 -12.30
C ASP A 142 1.13 14.10 -13.48
N SER A 143 0.64 14.48 -14.67
CA SER A 143 1.18 13.96 -15.92
C SER A 143 2.53 14.61 -16.12
N ASN A 144 3.60 13.82 -16.12
CA ASN A 144 4.94 14.29 -16.41
C ASN A 144 5.10 14.62 -17.92
N GLU A 145 4.17 15.41 -18.51
CA GLU A 145 4.26 15.97 -19.87
C GLU A 145 5.59 16.72 -20.03
N ALA A 146 6.06 17.38 -18.97
CA ALA A 146 7.37 18.05 -18.93
C ALA A 146 8.58 17.10 -18.99
N ARG A 147 8.42 15.81 -18.68
CA ARG A 147 9.48 14.79 -18.81
C ARG A 147 9.40 14.00 -20.12
N GLY A 148 8.33 14.19 -20.91
CA GLY A 148 8.10 13.43 -22.15
C GLY A 148 7.71 11.97 -21.93
N ASP A 149 7.44 11.55 -20.68
CA ASP A 149 7.11 10.17 -20.34
C ASP A 149 5.59 10.00 -20.21
N ASN A 150 4.98 9.30 -21.17
CA ASN A 150 3.57 8.92 -21.15
C ASN A 150 3.30 7.67 -20.26
N ASN A 151 3.93 7.62 -19.09
CA ASN A 151 3.89 6.43 -18.22
C ASN A 151 2.91 6.52 -17.05
N SER A 152 2.15 7.62 -16.94
CA SER A 152 1.13 7.78 -15.90
C SER A 152 -0.06 6.83 -16.11
N TRP A 153 -0.67 6.41 -15.02
CA TRP A 153 -1.89 5.62 -15.04
C TRP A 153 -3.10 6.53 -14.78
N ARG A 154 -4.19 6.28 -15.50
CA ARG A 154 -5.45 6.99 -15.35
C ARG A 154 -6.43 6.16 -14.52
N LEU A 155 -6.96 6.78 -13.48
CA LEU A 155 -7.95 6.23 -12.57
C LEU A 155 -9.32 6.85 -12.86
N SER A 156 -10.37 6.03 -12.83
CA SER A 156 -11.77 6.47 -12.89
C SER A 156 -12.68 5.51 -12.13
N GLY A 157 -13.94 5.90 -11.86
CA GLY A 157 -14.90 5.08 -11.13
C GLY A 157 -15.38 5.74 -9.83
N PRO A 158 -15.94 4.97 -8.89
CA PRO A 158 -16.49 5.51 -7.64
C PRO A 158 -15.46 6.38 -6.89
N GLY A 159 -15.89 7.55 -6.39
CA GLY A 159 -15.00 8.49 -5.69
C GLY A 159 -14.14 9.38 -6.60
N ILE A 160 -14.26 9.24 -7.92
CA ILE A 160 -13.57 10.07 -8.90
C ILE A 160 -14.62 10.73 -9.81
N ALA A 161 -14.67 12.06 -9.83
CA ALA A 161 -15.66 12.79 -10.62
C ALA A 161 -15.49 12.54 -12.14
N ASP A 162 -14.28 12.69 -12.65
CA ASP A 162 -13.95 12.48 -14.07
C ASP A 162 -12.86 11.42 -14.23
N SER A 163 -11.60 11.84 -14.10
CA SER A 163 -10.45 10.96 -14.05
C SER A 163 -9.34 11.60 -13.23
N ARG A 164 -8.44 10.77 -12.71
CA ARG A 164 -7.28 11.20 -11.94
C ARG A 164 -6.05 10.49 -12.44
N LEU A 165 -4.91 11.18 -12.51
CA LEU A 165 -3.64 10.54 -12.76
C LEU A 165 -3.00 10.12 -11.45
N LEU A 166 -2.33 8.97 -11.47
CA LEU A 166 -1.49 8.51 -10.38
C LEU A 166 -0.20 7.93 -10.98
N ASP A 167 0.92 8.46 -10.54
CA ASP A 167 2.26 7.97 -10.84
C ASP A 167 2.86 7.37 -9.56
N ILE A 168 3.11 6.06 -9.61
CA ILE A 168 3.77 5.29 -8.53
C ILE A 168 5.23 4.94 -8.87
N GLY A 169 5.72 5.35 -10.05
CA GLY A 169 6.97 4.90 -10.64
C GLY A 169 6.77 3.98 -11.84
N ASP A 170 7.87 3.65 -12.52
CA ASP A 170 7.86 2.84 -13.75
C ASP A 170 8.88 1.68 -13.70
N SER A 171 9.30 1.23 -12.52
CA SER A 171 9.92 -0.10 -12.43
C SER A 171 8.99 -1.19 -12.96
N PRO A 172 9.54 -2.35 -13.36
CA PRO A 172 8.75 -3.53 -13.64
C PRO A 172 7.74 -3.87 -12.53
N GLY A 173 8.14 -3.71 -11.26
CA GLY A 173 7.27 -3.89 -10.09
C GLY A 173 6.07 -2.96 -10.08
N CYS A 174 6.30 -1.65 -10.21
CA CYS A 174 5.25 -0.63 -10.30
C CYS A 174 4.27 -0.92 -11.45
N ARG A 175 4.77 -1.29 -12.64
CA ARG A 175 3.92 -1.66 -13.77
C ARG A 175 3.06 -2.90 -13.50
N ARG A 176 3.62 -3.92 -12.84
CA ARG A 176 2.88 -5.14 -12.47
C ARG A 176 1.75 -4.83 -11.49
N LEU A 177 1.99 -3.99 -10.49
CA LEU A 177 0.97 -3.56 -9.52
C LEU A 177 -0.22 -2.89 -10.20
N MET A 178 0.04 -1.88 -11.04
CA MET A 178 -1.03 -1.15 -11.73
C MET A 178 -1.77 -2.03 -12.76
N SER A 179 -1.05 -2.92 -13.43
CA SER A 179 -1.69 -3.92 -14.33
C SER A 179 -2.59 -4.88 -13.55
N ARG A 180 -2.18 -5.31 -12.34
CA ARG A 180 -3.00 -6.16 -11.47
C ARG A 180 -4.27 -5.45 -11.01
N LEU A 181 -4.17 -4.17 -10.61
CA LEU A 181 -5.34 -3.35 -10.27
C LEU A 181 -6.30 -3.23 -11.45
N GLY A 182 -5.79 -3.02 -12.67
CA GLY A 182 -6.61 -3.00 -13.89
C GLY A 182 -7.34 -4.32 -14.17
N ALA A 183 -6.73 -5.46 -13.79
CA ALA A 183 -7.33 -6.79 -13.96
C ALA A 183 -8.50 -7.07 -13.00
N ASN A 184 -8.64 -6.34 -11.86
CA ASN A 184 -9.78 -6.51 -10.96
C ASN A 184 -11.14 -6.37 -11.67
N ARG A 185 -11.19 -5.62 -12.77
CA ARG A 185 -12.42 -5.44 -13.57
C ARG A 185 -13.02 -6.76 -14.08
N THR A 186 -12.19 -7.77 -14.37
CA THR A 186 -12.68 -9.04 -14.92
C THR A 186 -13.31 -9.94 -13.86
N SER A 187 -13.01 -9.70 -12.58
CA SER A 187 -13.45 -10.53 -11.45
C SER A 187 -14.31 -9.78 -10.43
N PHE A 188 -14.65 -8.51 -10.67
CA PHE A 188 -15.42 -7.70 -9.74
C PHE A 188 -16.74 -8.41 -9.35
N PRO A 189 -17.08 -8.51 -8.05
CA PRO A 189 -16.55 -7.72 -6.92
C PRO A 189 -15.26 -8.24 -6.27
N GLN A 190 -14.72 -9.36 -6.72
CA GLN A 190 -13.45 -9.91 -6.23
C GLN A 190 -12.26 -9.13 -6.77
N GLY A 191 -11.23 -8.97 -5.95
CA GLY A 191 -10.00 -8.28 -6.34
C GLY A 191 -9.13 -7.90 -5.15
N LEU A 192 -8.00 -7.26 -5.46
CA LEU A 192 -7.10 -6.71 -4.45
C LEU A 192 -7.34 -5.21 -4.31
N ASP A 193 -7.30 -4.75 -3.06
CA ASP A 193 -7.17 -3.33 -2.74
C ASP A 193 -5.68 -3.02 -2.51
N MET A 194 -5.22 -1.85 -2.95
CA MET A 194 -3.82 -1.45 -2.73
C MET A 194 -3.75 -0.07 -2.09
N ILE A 195 -2.91 0.05 -1.07
CA ILE A 195 -2.52 1.30 -0.43
C ILE A 195 -1.02 1.47 -0.69
N PHE A 196 -0.67 2.52 -1.41
CA PHE A 196 0.70 2.85 -1.78
C PHE A 196 1.29 3.84 -0.79
N GLY A 197 2.58 3.66 -0.46
CA GLY A 197 3.34 4.57 0.39
C GLY A 197 4.66 4.99 -0.22
N CYS A 198 5.02 6.25 -0.01
CA CYS A 198 6.33 6.80 -0.35
C CYS A 198 6.73 7.82 0.73
N GLY A 199 7.56 7.39 1.68
CA GLY A 199 7.87 8.17 2.88
C GLY A 199 6.60 8.39 3.73
N ALA A 200 6.21 9.64 3.94
CA ALA A 200 4.98 10.01 4.66
C ALA A 200 3.75 10.20 3.74
N ARG A 201 3.92 10.07 2.41
CA ARG A 201 2.83 10.17 1.45
C ARG A 201 2.13 8.83 1.27
N LEU A 202 0.83 8.91 1.06
CA LEU A 202 -0.10 7.80 0.90
C LEU A 202 -1.01 8.07 -0.31
N ALA A 203 -1.29 7.03 -1.09
CA ALA A 203 -2.40 7.00 -2.04
C ALA A 203 -3.06 5.63 -1.96
N ALA A 204 -4.33 5.51 -2.32
CA ALA A 204 -5.00 4.22 -2.35
C ALA A 204 -5.78 4.00 -3.65
N VAL A 205 -5.87 2.74 -4.05
CA VAL A 205 -6.62 2.29 -5.23
C VAL A 205 -7.40 1.03 -4.84
N PRO A 206 -8.68 1.17 -4.46
CA PRO A 206 -9.57 0.05 -4.22
C PRO A 206 -9.88 -0.72 -5.50
N ARG A 207 -10.30 -1.96 -5.36
CA ARG A 207 -10.63 -2.91 -6.43
C ARG A 207 -11.72 -2.47 -7.40
N SER A 208 -12.57 -1.54 -6.98
CA SER A 208 -13.62 -0.95 -7.82
C SER A 208 -13.09 0.12 -8.79
N THR A 209 -11.87 0.60 -8.58
CA THR A 209 -11.24 1.63 -9.40
C THR A 209 -10.88 1.06 -10.76
N ARG A 210 -11.27 1.76 -11.82
CA ARG A 210 -10.84 1.46 -13.19
C ARG A 210 -9.46 2.05 -13.41
N VAL A 211 -8.50 1.22 -13.77
CA VAL A 211 -7.11 1.60 -14.03
C VAL A 211 -6.79 1.34 -15.50
N THR A 212 -6.38 2.38 -16.23
CA THR A 212 -5.92 2.28 -17.62
C THR A 212 -4.59 3.01 -17.77
N ARG A 213 -3.81 2.70 -18.82
CA ARG A 213 -2.71 3.57 -19.23
C ARG A 213 -3.29 4.94 -19.60
N ALA A 214 -2.60 6.02 -19.28
CA ALA A 214 -2.89 7.30 -19.90
C ALA A 214 -2.44 7.21 -21.36
N ASP A 215 -3.34 7.40 -22.31
CA ASP A 215 -2.96 7.44 -23.73
C ASP A 215 -2.03 8.61 -23.98
N ALA A 216 -0.97 8.39 -24.77
CA ALA A 216 -0.25 9.48 -25.40
C ALA A 216 -1.25 10.06 -26.39
N LYS A 217 -1.63 11.33 -26.24
CA LYS A 217 -2.50 11.96 -27.23
C LYS A 217 -1.92 11.72 -28.62
N GLU A 218 -2.72 11.14 -29.52
CA GLU A 218 -2.46 11.19 -30.95
C GLU A 218 -2.28 12.66 -31.33
N VAL A 219 -1.04 13.00 -31.71
CA VAL A 219 -0.74 14.28 -32.34
C VAL A 219 -1.37 14.21 -33.71
N ASN A 220 -2.50 14.91 -33.88
CA ASN A 220 -3.09 15.17 -35.20
C ASN A 220 -2.20 16.11 -36.00
#